data_AF-F8A5X0-F1
#
_entry.id   AF-F8A5X0-F1
#
_cell.length_a   1.000
_cell.length_b   1.000
_cell.length_c   1.000
_cell.angle_alpha   90.00
_cell.angle_beta   90.00
_cell.angle_gamma   90.00
#
_symmetry.space_group_name_H-M   'P 1'
#
loop_
_entity.id
_entity.type
_entity.pdbx_description
1 polymer ?
#
loop_
_entity_poly.entity_id
_entity_poly.type
_entity_poly.pdbx_seq_one_letter_code
_entity_poly.pdbx_strand_id
1 'polypeptide(L)'
;MGRPAASLSPGERTRAALALLQARGVNLLVLDEPTNHLDLPAIEQLEQAMDSFEGTVLLVTHDRRMLDTVRLTRRWHVEDGRVTEVTPD
;
A
#
# COMPACT_ATOMS: atom_id res chain seq x y z
N MET A 1 -5.40 -12.24 26.43
CA MET A 1 -6.76 -11.94 25.94
C MET A 1 -6.65 -11.49 24.50
N GLY A 2 -7.27 -12.20 23.55
CA GLY A 2 -7.29 -11.82 22.13
C GLY A 2 -8.64 -11.22 21.75
N ARG A 3 -8.65 -10.06 21.08
CA ARG A 3 -9.86 -9.54 20.43
C ARG A 3 -10.19 -10.44 19.22
N PRO A 4 -11.47 -10.78 18.96
CA PRO A 4 -11.84 -11.51 17.75
C PRO A 4 -11.45 -10.74 16.49
N ALA A 5 -10.95 -11.42 15.45
CA ALA A 5 -10.57 -10.77 14.19
C ALA A 5 -11.74 -10.02 13.52
N ALA A 6 -12.97 -10.51 13.73
CA ALA A 6 -14.20 -9.85 13.27
C ALA A 6 -14.47 -8.48 13.94
N SER A 7 -13.86 -8.22 15.11
CA SER A 7 -13.97 -6.95 15.85
C SER A 7 -12.91 -5.92 15.49
N LEU A 8 -12.02 -6.25 14.54
CA LEU A 8 -11.00 -5.33 14.05
C LEU A 8 -11.66 -4.26 13.18
N SER A 9 -11.23 -3.01 13.30
CA SER A 9 -11.55 -1.99 12.31
C SER A 9 -10.99 -2.38 10.94
N PRO A 10 -11.48 -1.80 9.84
CA PRO A 10 -10.92 -2.06 8.50
C PRO A 10 -9.39 -1.93 8.46
N GLY A 11 -8.83 -0.93 9.15
CA GLY A 11 -7.40 -0.65 9.15
C GLY A 11 -6.61 -1.56 10.06
N GLU A 12 -7.20 -1.98 11.18
CA GLU A 12 -6.66 -3.06 11.99
C GLU A 12 -6.60 -4.37 11.19
N ARG A 13 -7.60 -4.65 10.33
CA ARG A 13 -7.57 -5.81 9.44
C ARG A 13 -6.49 -5.72 8.37
N THR A 14 -6.35 -4.56 7.70
CA THR A 14 -5.30 -4.35 6.69
C THR A 14 -3.91 -4.49 7.29
N ARG A 15 -3.65 -3.86 8.44
CA ARG A 15 -2.37 -4.02 9.15
C ARG A 15 -2.12 -5.45 9.59
N ALA A 16 -3.13 -6.14 10.12
CA ALA A 16 -3.00 -7.55 10.49
C ALA A 16 -2.69 -8.43 9.27
N ALA A 17 -3.31 -8.16 8.11
CA ALA A 17 -3.04 -8.88 6.87
C ALA A 17 -1.59 -8.68 6.40
N LEU A 18 -1.09 -7.44 6.39
CA LEU A 18 0.30 -7.17 6.02
C LEU A 18 1.30 -7.81 6.99
N ALA A 19 1.05 -7.74 8.30
CA ALA A 19 1.88 -8.40 9.30
C ALA A 19 1.90 -9.93 9.11
N LEU A 20 0.77 -10.54 8.73
CA LEU A 20 0.69 -11.95 8.40
C LEU A 20 1.48 -12.30 7.12
N LEU A 21 1.42 -11.46 6.08
CA LEU A 21 2.21 -11.64 4.87
C LEU A 21 3.70 -11.57 5.20
N GLN A 22 4.10 -10.59 6.00
CA GLN A 22 5.47 -10.45 6.45
C GLN A 22 5.95 -11.65 7.28
N ALA A 23 5.13 -12.13 8.22
CA ALA A 23 5.43 -13.33 9.00
C ALA A 23 5.59 -14.59 8.15
N ARG A 24 4.98 -14.63 6.95
CA ARG A 24 5.16 -15.70 5.95
C ARG A 24 6.43 -15.52 5.10
N GLY A 25 7.25 -14.52 5.39
CA GLY A 25 8.47 -14.21 4.64
C GLY A 25 8.20 -13.50 3.31
N VAL A 26 7.01 -12.94 3.11
CA VAL A 26 6.74 -12.10 1.93
C VAL A 26 7.58 -10.83 2.06
N ASN A 27 8.42 -10.58 1.06
CA ASN A 27 9.31 -9.43 0.99
C ASN A 27 8.94 -8.44 -0.13
N LEU A 28 7.98 -8.79 -0.99
CA LEU A 28 7.45 -7.94 -2.05
C LEU A 28 5.93 -8.02 -2.08
N LEU A 29 5.28 -6.87 -1.98
CA LEU A 29 3.85 -6.69 -2.16
C LEU A 29 3.60 -5.89 -3.44
N VAL A 30 2.72 -6.39 -4.30
CA VAL A 30 2.27 -5.68 -5.50
C VAL A 30 0.82 -5.28 -5.30
N LEU A 31 0.53 -3.98 -5.40
CA LEU A 31 -0.79 -3.41 -5.23
C LEU A 31 -1.21 -2.74 -6.54
N ASP A 32 -2.24 -3.30 -7.19
CA ASP A 32 -2.80 -2.78 -8.43
C ASP A 32 -4.13 -2.08 -8.15
N GLU A 33 -4.16 -0.76 -8.33
CA GLU A 33 -5.29 0.12 -8.05
C GLU A 33 -5.95 -0.11 -6.69
N PRO A 34 -5.18 -0.09 -5.58
CA PRO A 34 -5.67 -0.56 -4.29
C PRO A 34 -6.65 0.40 -3.61
N THR A 35 -6.80 1.63 -4.12
CA THR A 35 -7.78 2.61 -3.63
C THR A 35 -9.14 2.43 -4.27
N ASN A 36 -9.28 1.57 -5.29
CA ASN A 36 -10.55 1.36 -5.95
C ASN A 36 -11.60 0.84 -4.96
N HIS A 37 -12.79 1.44 -4.98
CA HIS A 37 -13.89 1.18 -4.05
C HIS A 37 -13.60 1.48 -2.56
N LEU A 38 -12.50 2.16 -2.23
CA LEU A 38 -12.21 2.61 -0.86
C LEU A 38 -12.73 4.02 -0.61
N ASP A 39 -13.23 4.25 0.61
CA ASP A 39 -13.48 5.58 1.12
C ASP A 39 -12.19 6.20 1.71
N LEU A 40 -12.23 7.50 2.01
CA LEU A 40 -11.05 8.21 2.50
C LEU A 40 -10.44 7.58 3.78
N PRO A 41 -11.22 7.20 4.81
CA PRO A 41 -10.67 6.53 5.97
C PRO A 41 -9.97 5.20 5.65
N ALA A 42 -10.48 4.43 4.68
CA ALA A 42 -9.83 3.20 4.26
C ALA A 42 -8.53 3.46 3.48
N ILE A 43 -8.47 4.53 2.67
CA ILE A 43 -7.23 4.96 1.99
C ILE A 43 -6.15 5.32 3.02
N GLU A 44 -6.46 6.15 4.01
CA GLU A 44 -5.50 6.54 5.07
C GLU A 44 -4.97 5.33 5.84
N GLN A 45 -5.82 4.31 6.03
CA GLN A 45 -5.42 3.07 6.70
C GLN A 45 -4.52 2.20 5.82
N LEU A 46 -4.76 2.18 4.51
CA LEU A 46 -3.89 1.51 3.55
C LEU A 46 -2.51 2.18 3.51
N GLU A 47 -2.47 3.52 3.47
CA GLU A 47 -1.24 4.30 3.54
C GLU A 47 -0.41 3.94 4.78
N GLN A 48 -1.02 3.97 5.97
CA GLN A 48 -0.35 3.56 7.21
C GLN A 48 0.14 2.11 7.19
N ALA A 49 -0.64 1.22 6.57
CA ALA A 49 -0.29 -0.19 6.50
C ALA A 49 0.95 -0.39 5.60
N MET A 50 1.00 0.26 4.44
CA MET A 50 2.17 0.25 3.56
C MET A 50 3.42 0.82 4.25
N ASP A 51 3.29 1.92 4.98
CA ASP A 51 4.39 2.52 5.76
C ASP A 51 4.94 1.58 6.84
N SER A 52 4.10 0.69 7.38
CA SER A 52 4.48 -0.30 8.39
C SER A 52 5.06 -1.60 7.82
N PHE A 53 4.96 -1.83 6.51
CA PHE A 53 5.46 -3.05 5.89
C PHE A 53 6.96 -2.93 5.64
N GLU A 54 7.77 -3.76 6.30
CA GLU A 54 9.24 -3.66 6.18
C GLU A 54 9.80 -4.27 4.86
N GLY A 55 8.93 -4.84 4.02
CA GLY A 55 9.30 -5.32 2.69
C GLY A 55 9.21 -4.23 1.62
N THR A 56 9.35 -4.62 0.35
CA THR A 56 9.15 -3.73 -0.80
C THR A 56 7.67 -3.69 -1.17
N VAL A 57 7.15 -2.49 -1.42
CA VAL A 57 5.81 -2.29 -2.01
C VAL A 57 5.97 -1.74 -3.42
N LEU A 58 5.39 -2.42 -4.40
CA LEU A 58 5.17 -1.92 -5.75
C LEU A 58 3.71 -1.47 -5.85
N LEU A 59 3.50 -0.15 -5.90
CA LEU A 59 2.19 0.47 -6.02
C LEU A 59 1.94 0.89 -7.47
N VAL A 60 0.86 0.38 -8.06
CA VAL A 60 0.31 0.83 -9.33
C VAL A 60 -1.00 1.55 -9.02
N THR A 61 -1.06 2.84 -9.33
CA THR A 61 -2.23 3.68 -9.03
C THR A 61 -2.33 4.85 -9.98
N HIS A 62 -3.54 5.24 -10.36
CA HIS A 62 -3.83 6.52 -11.00
C HIS A 62 -4.14 7.64 -9.98
N ASP A 63 -4.20 7.33 -8.68
CA ASP A 63 -4.50 8.28 -7.62
C ASP A 63 -3.29 9.16 -7.29
N ARG A 64 -3.34 10.41 -7.75
CA ARG A 64 -2.29 11.41 -7.48
C ARG A 64 -2.16 11.75 -6.00
N ARG A 65 -3.27 11.78 -5.25
CA ARG A 65 -3.24 12.10 -3.82
C ARG A 65 -2.50 11.02 -3.06
N MET A 66 -2.75 9.75 -3.38
CA MET A 66 -2.03 8.63 -2.78
C MET A 66 -0.53 8.70 -3.08
N LEU A 67 -0.13 9.10 -4.30
CA LEU A 67 1.28 9.27 -4.64
C LEU A 67 1.97 10.41 -3.87
N ASP A 68 1.21 11.41 -3.43
CA ASP A 68 1.73 12.56 -2.67
C ASP A 68 1.80 12.27 -1.16
N THR A 69 1.01 11.32 -0.65
CA THR A 69 0.94 10.98 0.78
C THR A 69 1.88 9.84 1.18
N VAL A 70 2.11 8.88 0.29
CA VAL A 70 2.92 7.69 0.58
C VAL A 70 4.41 7.96 0.43
N ARG A 71 5.24 7.32 1.25
CA ARG A 71 6.70 7.43 1.12
C ARG A 71 7.17 6.65 -0.12
N LEU A 72 7.46 7.37 -1.19
CA LEU A 72 8.05 6.81 -2.41
C LEU A 72 9.58 6.79 -2.32
N THR A 73 10.19 5.65 -2.65
CA THR A 73 11.65 5.53 -2.83
C THR A 73 12.06 5.69 -4.29
N ARG A 74 11.18 5.30 -5.21
CA ARG A 74 11.35 5.38 -6.66
C ARG A 74 10.00 5.67 -7.29
N ARG A 75 9.98 6.42 -8.40
CA ARG A 75 8.77 6.68 -9.17
C ARG A 75 9.01 6.28 -10.62
N TRP A 76 8.12 5.44 -11.15
CA TRP A 76 8.15 5.04 -12.54
C TRP A 76 6.95 5.62 -13.28
N HIS A 77 7.20 6.20 -14.45
CA HIS A 77 6.18 6.59 -15.40
C HIS A 77 6.13 5.56 -16.51
N VAL A 78 4.92 5.11 -16.86
CA VAL A 78 4.70 4.14 -17.93
C VAL A 78 3.91 4.83 -19.03
N GLU A 79 4.54 5.00 -20.19
CA GLU A 79 3.96 5.70 -21.34
C GLU A 79 4.45 5.03 -22.63
N ASP A 80 3.56 4.86 -23.61
CA ASP A 80 3.87 4.23 -24.91
C ASP A 80 4.61 2.88 -24.81
N GLY A 81 4.24 2.05 -23.84
CA GLY A 81 4.86 0.75 -23.59
C GLY A 81 6.29 0.82 -23.06
N ARG A 82 6.74 2.00 -22.61
CA ARG A 82 8.05 2.24 -22.00
C ARG A 82 7.91 2.62 -20.55
N VAL A 83 8.87 2.19 -19.73
CA VAL A 83 8.99 2.56 -18.33
C VAL A 83 10.18 3.50 -18.18
N THR A 84 9.95 4.69 -17.63
CA THR A 84 10.99 5.66 -17.30
C THR A 84 10.97 5.96 -15.81
N GLU A 85 12.15 6.06 -15.21
CA GLU A 85 12.25 6.50 -13.82
C GLU A 85 12.24 8.03 -13.76
N VAL A 86 11.36 8.55 -12.92
CA VAL A 86 11.20 9.98 -12.68
C VAL A 86 11.86 10.29 -11.34
N THR A 87 12.84 11.19 -11.36
CA THR A 87 13.40 11.72 -10.12
C THR A 87 12.33 12.59 -9.46
N PRO A 88 12.03 12.40 -8.16
CA PRO A 88 11.14 13.33 -7.44
C PRO A 88 11.76 14.73 -7.43
N ASP A 89 10.94 15.77 -7.65
CA ASP A 89 11.32 17.18 -7.45
C ASP A 89 11.56 17.48 -5.96
#